data_AF-A0A0J6ZCF1-F1
#
_entry.id   AF-A0A0J6ZCF1-F1
#
_cell.length_a   1.000
_cell.length_b   1.000
_cell.length_c   1.000
_cell.angle_alpha   90.00
_cell.angle_beta   90.00
_cell.angle_gamma   90.00
#
_symmetry.space_group_name_H-M   'P 1'
#
loop_
_entity.id
_entity.type
_entity.pdbx_description
1 polymer ?
#
loop_
_entity_poly.entity_id
_entity_poly.type
_entity_poly.pdbx_seq_one_letter_code
_entity_poly.pdbx_strand_id
1 'polypeptide(L)'
;MFEQWAEGDYPTLSHVDRAVTVDVTRVFPPPGARKDELPLGLKASGLWLEPRMLGRQVAWLRRADGDWLGCVQMPAGSANKRSKLLMTLWLPPEAFVVEA
;
A
#
# COMPACT_ATOMS: atom_id res chain seq x y z
N MET A 1 6.79 -11.23 9.21
CA MET A 1 7.38 -10.06 8.56
C MET A 1 8.55 -9.45 9.33
N PHE A 2 8.49 -9.34 10.66
CA PHE A 2 9.49 -8.63 11.48
C PHE A 2 10.30 -9.54 12.41
N GLU A 3 10.25 -10.85 12.19
CA GLU A 3 10.79 -11.86 13.10
C GLU A 3 12.31 -11.74 13.31
N GLN A 4 13.00 -11.14 12.36
CA GLN A 4 14.45 -10.94 12.37
C GLN A 4 14.86 -9.46 12.53
N TRP A 5 13.90 -8.57 12.83
CA TRP A 5 14.22 -7.16 13.10
C TRP A 5 14.74 -7.02 14.53
N ALA A 6 16.02 -6.71 14.68
CA ALA A 6 16.62 -6.41 15.97
C ALA A 6 16.63 -4.90 16.19
N GLU A 7 16.13 -4.47 17.35
CA GLU A 7 16.27 -3.08 17.77
C GLU A 7 17.69 -2.81 18.31
N GLY A 8 18.20 -1.61 18.02
CA GLY A 8 19.41 -1.08 18.65
C GLY A 8 19.05 -0.16 19.81
N ASP A 9 19.88 0.85 20.05
CA ASP A 9 19.67 1.82 21.15
C ASP A 9 18.47 2.77 20.93
N TYR A 10 17.90 2.80 19.73
CA TYR A 10 16.77 3.64 19.37
C TYR A 10 15.61 2.80 18.82
N PRO A 11 14.35 3.14 19.14
CA PRO A 11 13.19 2.44 18.58
C PRO A 11 13.12 2.69 17.07
N THR A 12 13.20 1.61 16.31
CA THR A 12 13.13 1.63 14.85
C THR A 12 11.94 0.86 14.31
N LEU A 13 11.26 0.06 15.12
CA LEU A 13 10.02 -0.63 14.75
C LEU A 13 8.93 -0.29 15.77
N SER A 14 7.77 0.15 15.30
CA SER A 14 6.59 0.34 16.14
C SER A 14 5.41 -0.40 15.53
N HIS A 15 4.92 -1.42 16.24
CA HIS A 15 3.74 -2.15 15.84
C HIS A 15 2.49 -1.29 16.06
N VAL A 16 1.62 -1.25 15.06
CA VAL A 16 0.33 -0.57 15.12
C VAL A 16 -0.72 -1.46 14.48
N ASP A 17 -1.99 -1.15 14.74
CA ASP A 17 -3.08 -1.85 14.11
C ASP A 17 -4.26 -0.89 13.91
N ARG A 18 -4.41 -0.38 12.68
CA ARG A 18 -5.45 0.61 12.37
C ARG A 18 -5.83 0.63 10.90
N ALA A 19 -7.09 0.97 10.64
CA ALA A 19 -7.58 1.24 9.30
C ALA A 19 -6.97 2.54 8.75
N VAL A 20 -6.58 2.50 7.48
CA VAL A 20 -6.06 3.65 6.75
C VAL A 20 -6.67 3.73 5.36
N THR A 21 -6.85 4.95 4.87
CA THR A 21 -7.12 5.21 3.45
C THR A 21 -5.80 5.55 2.77
N VAL A 22 -5.41 4.75 1.77
CA VAL A 22 -4.21 4.96 0.93
C VAL A 22 -4.53 5.84 -0.26
N ASP A 23 -3.72 6.88 -0.48
CA ASP A 23 -3.74 7.69 -1.70
C ASP A 23 -2.92 6.99 -2.78
N VAL A 24 -3.60 6.20 -3.61
CA VAL A 24 -2.99 5.40 -4.68
C VAL A 24 -2.25 6.27 -5.69
N THR A 25 -2.68 7.52 -5.89
CA THR A 25 -2.07 8.44 -6.86
C THR A 25 -0.66 8.88 -6.48
N ARG A 26 -0.31 8.75 -5.19
CA ARG A 26 1.04 9.02 -4.65
C ARG A 26 1.90 7.76 -4.56
N VAL A 27 1.31 6.58 -4.66
CA VAL A 27 1.99 5.29 -4.45
C VAL A 27 2.36 4.62 -5.76
N PHE A 28 1.46 4.62 -6.74
CA PHE A 28 1.65 3.93 -8.00
C PHE A 28 1.96 4.91 -9.13
N PRO A 29 2.76 4.50 -10.13
CA PRO A 29 3.01 5.32 -11.29
C PRO A 29 1.69 5.63 -12.01
N PRO A 30 1.60 6.81 -12.66
CA PRO A 30 0.43 7.13 -13.48
C PRO A 30 0.27 6.10 -14.60
N PRO A 31 -0.97 5.85 -15.07
CA PRO A 31 -1.20 4.96 -16.21
C PRO A 31 -0.42 5.43 -17.45
N GLY A 32 0.34 4.52 -18.06
CA GLY A 32 1.11 4.81 -19.28
C GLY A 32 0.30 4.81 -20.58
N ALA A 33 -0.94 4.32 -20.54
CA ALA A 33 -1.86 4.28 -21.68
C ALA A 33 -3.25 4.72 -21.23
N ARG A 34 -4.04 5.28 -22.15
CA ARG A 34 -5.42 5.67 -21.82
C ARG A 34 -6.27 4.42 -21.70
N LYS A 35 -7.28 4.46 -20.80
CA LYS A 35 -8.13 3.29 -20.57
C LYS A 35 -8.79 2.81 -21.86
N ASP A 36 -9.26 3.69 -22.73
CA ASP A 36 -9.91 3.35 -24.01
C ASP A 36 -9.00 2.54 -24.96
N GLU A 37 -7.70 2.76 -24.93
CA GLU A 37 -6.69 2.08 -25.77
C GLU A 37 -6.39 0.64 -25.33
N LEU A 38 -6.77 0.25 -24.12
CA LEU A 38 -6.45 -1.07 -23.57
C LEU A 38 -7.39 -2.17 -24.11
N PRO A 39 -6.88 -3.37 -24.40
CA PRO A 39 -7.71 -4.53 -24.75
C PRO A 39 -8.74 -4.85 -23.65
N LEU A 40 -9.96 -5.24 -24.04
CA LEU A 40 -11.04 -5.58 -23.11
C LEU A 40 -10.64 -6.67 -22.10
N GLY A 41 -9.90 -7.68 -22.56
CA GLY A 41 -9.39 -8.74 -21.69
C GLY A 41 -8.51 -8.18 -20.56
N LEU A 42 -7.60 -7.26 -20.89
CA LEU A 42 -6.72 -6.60 -19.92
C LEU A 42 -7.49 -5.71 -18.96
N LYS A 43 -8.49 -4.95 -19.45
CA LYS A 43 -9.38 -4.16 -18.58
C LYS A 43 -10.08 -5.01 -17.53
N ALA A 44 -10.48 -6.23 -17.89
CA ALA A 44 -11.19 -7.14 -17.00
C ALA A 44 -10.26 -7.89 -16.04
N SER A 45 -9.09 -8.35 -16.49
CA SER A 45 -8.19 -9.19 -15.68
C SER A 45 -7.08 -8.42 -14.97
N GLY A 46 -6.80 -7.17 -15.37
CA GLY A 46 -5.77 -6.33 -14.79
C GLY A 46 -6.09 -5.90 -13.36
N LEU A 47 -5.04 -5.55 -12.61
CA LEU A 47 -5.13 -5.01 -11.26
C LEU A 47 -6.03 -3.78 -11.24
N TRP A 48 -7.05 -3.82 -10.39
CA TRP A 48 -7.96 -2.71 -10.17
C TRP A 48 -7.47 -1.85 -8.99
N LEU A 49 -7.26 -0.57 -9.26
CA LEU A 49 -6.86 0.43 -8.28
C LEU A 49 -7.81 1.62 -8.39
N GLU A 50 -8.41 1.99 -7.28
CA GLU A 50 -9.13 3.27 -7.13
C GLU A 50 -8.18 4.34 -6.59
N PRO A 51 -8.44 5.64 -6.81
CA PRO A 51 -7.60 6.71 -6.26
C PRO A 51 -7.43 6.65 -4.73
N ARG A 52 -8.44 6.11 -4.04
CA ARG A 52 -8.43 5.85 -2.60
C ARG A 52 -8.76 4.40 -2.35
N MET A 53 -7.89 3.72 -1.63
CA MET A 53 -8.04 2.30 -1.29
C MET A 53 -7.93 2.11 0.21
N LEU A 54 -8.83 1.33 0.79
CA LEU A 54 -8.72 0.95 2.20
C LEU A 54 -7.55 -0.01 2.40
N GLY A 55 -6.80 0.20 3.46
CA GLY A 55 -5.74 -0.67 3.92
C GLY A 55 -5.72 -0.74 5.45
N ARG A 56 -4.80 -1.54 5.97
CA ARG A 56 -4.54 -1.68 7.39
C ARG A 56 -3.06 -1.43 7.64
N GLN A 57 -2.76 -0.41 8.41
CA GLN A 57 -1.38 -0.19 8.84
C GLN A 57 -1.04 -1.15 9.97
N VAL A 58 0.05 -1.89 9.81
CA VAL A 58 0.50 -2.92 10.76
C VAL A 58 1.81 -2.56 11.48
N ALA A 59 2.57 -1.62 10.94
CA ALA A 59 3.78 -1.12 11.58
C ALA A 59 4.20 0.27 11.07
N TRP A 60 5.04 0.93 11.86
CA TRP A 60 5.98 1.95 11.44
C TRP A 60 7.39 1.37 11.49
N LEU A 61 8.21 1.64 10.48
CA LEU A 61 9.62 1.29 10.43
C LEU A 61 10.46 2.54 10.17
N ARG A 62 11.42 2.82 11.04
CA ARG A 62 12.33 3.95 10.93
C ARG A 62 13.49 3.59 10.02
N ARG A 63 13.75 4.43 9.03
CA ARG A 63 14.87 4.33 8.12
C ARG A 63 16.14 4.89 8.77
N ALA A 64 17.28 4.50 8.23
CA ALA A 64 18.59 4.97 8.72
C ALA A 64 18.82 6.48 8.51
N ASP A 65 18.06 7.12 7.60
CA ASP A 65 18.05 8.57 7.40
C ASP A 65 17.12 9.32 8.37
N GLY A 66 16.47 8.59 9.29
CA GLY A 66 15.65 9.14 10.36
C GLY A 66 14.16 9.23 10.05
N ASP A 67 13.76 9.09 8.78
CA ASP A 67 12.37 9.10 8.33
C ASP A 67 11.62 7.81 8.67
N TRP A 68 10.30 7.85 8.59
CA TRP A 68 9.42 6.72 8.88
C TRP A 68 8.72 6.20 7.63
N LEU A 69 8.56 4.88 7.55
CA LEU A 69 7.71 4.20 6.58
C LEU A 69 6.59 3.46 7.30
N GLY A 70 5.37 3.60 6.80
CA GLY A 70 4.24 2.78 7.21
C GLY A 70 4.25 1.46 6.45
N CYS A 71 4.16 0.33 7.16
CA CYS A 71 3.80 -0.94 6.58
C CYS A 71 2.28 -1.03 6.49
N VAL A 72 1.73 -0.99 5.27
CA VAL A 72 0.29 -1.03 5.02
C VAL A 72 -0.07 -2.29 4.23
N GLN A 73 -0.98 -3.08 4.78
CA GLN A 73 -1.60 -4.20 4.07
C GLN A 73 -2.85 -3.72 3.34
N MET A 74 -2.84 -3.77 2.01
CA MET A 74 -3.93 -3.26 1.16
C MET A 74 -4.52 -4.38 0.31
N PRO A 75 -5.78 -4.80 0.53
CA PRO A 75 -6.43 -5.77 -0.34
C PRO A 75 -6.66 -5.17 -1.73
N ALA A 76 -6.40 -5.96 -2.77
CA ALA A 76 -6.67 -5.59 -4.14
C ALA A 76 -7.02 -6.83 -4.98
N GLY A 77 -7.37 -6.62 -6.24
CA GLY A 77 -7.75 -7.71 -7.12
C GLY A 77 -7.91 -7.28 -8.56
N SER A 78 -8.28 -8.22 -9.42
CA SER A 78 -8.62 -7.91 -10.80
C SER A 78 -9.97 -7.17 -10.88
N ALA A 79 -10.17 -6.38 -11.93
CA ALA A 79 -11.42 -5.64 -12.13
C ALA A 79 -12.66 -6.55 -12.22
N ASN A 80 -12.51 -7.75 -12.80
CA ASN A 80 -13.56 -8.77 -12.86
C ASN A 80 -13.73 -9.58 -11.55
N LYS A 81 -13.01 -9.23 -10.48
CA LYS A 81 -13.09 -9.83 -9.15
C LYS A 81 -12.70 -11.31 -9.05
N ARG A 82 -12.14 -11.90 -10.12
CA ARG A 82 -11.71 -13.31 -10.15
C ARG A 82 -10.35 -13.53 -9.47
N SER A 83 -9.50 -12.52 -9.44
CA SER A 83 -8.21 -12.56 -8.76
C SER A 83 -8.22 -11.65 -7.55
N LYS A 84 -7.60 -12.09 -6.46
CA LYS A 84 -7.45 -11.34 -5.21
C LYS A 84 -6.00 -11.43 -4.74
N LEU A 85 -5.52 -10.37 -4.10
CA LEU A 85 -4.21 -10.34 -3.47
C LEU A 85 -4.23 -9.37 -2.27
N LEU A 86 -3.31 -9.58 -1.34
CA LEU A 86 -3.06 -8.65 -0.24
C LEU A 86 -1.66 -8.05 -0.47
N MET A 87 -1.61 -6.77 -0.85
CA MET A 87 -0.32 -6.09 -1.01
C MET A 87 0.23 -5.72 0.35
N THR A 88 1.54 -5.90 0.54
CA THR A 88 2.29 -5.23 1.61
C THR A 88 3.01 -4.05 0.97
N LEU A 89 2.61 -2.85 1.35
CA LEU A 89 3.15 -1.60 0.84
C LEU A 89 3.97 -0.88 1.92
N TRP A 90 5.14 -0.40 1.54
CA TRP A 90 6.00 0.44 2.38
C TRP A 90 5.82 1.89 1.93
N LEU A 91 5.05 2.64 2.70
CA LEU A 91 4.53 3.94 2.28
C LEU A 91 5.10 5.07 3.14
N PRO A 92 5.43 6.24 2.55
CA PRO A 92 5.71 7.42 3.35
C PRO A 92 4.42 7.91 4.06
N PRO A 93 4.53 8.66 5.17
CA PRO A 93 3.38 9.06 5.97
C PRO A 93 2.32 9.84 5.19
N GLU A 94 2.73 10.62 4.19
CA GLU A 94 1.86 11.44 3.35
C GLU A 94 1.09 10.68 2.25
N ALA A 95 1.34 9.37 2.10
CA ALA A 95 0.66 8.53 1.13
C ALA A 95 -0.59 7.83 1.70
N PHE A 96 -0.90 8.02 2.98
CA PHE A 96 -2.12 7.49 3.59
C PHE A 96 -2.58 8.33 4.78
N VAL A 97 -3.85 8.18 5.16
CA VAL A 97 -4.42 8.81 6.35
C VAL A 97 -5.10 7.77 7.23
N VAL A 98 -5.03 7.95 8.54
CA VAL A 98 -5.74 7.10 9.51
C VAL A 98 -7.22 7.43 9.45
N GLU A 99 -8.06 6.40 9.43
CA GLU A 99 -9.51 6.58 9.52
C GLU A 99 -9.91 6.91 10.97
N ALA A 100 -10.85 7.85 11.12
CA ALA A 100 -11.36 8.28 12.41
C ALA A 100 -12.38 7.30 13.00
#